data_AF-A0A1T4XAJ8-F1
#
_entry.id   AF-A0A1T4XAJ8-F1
#
_cell.length_a   1.000
_cell.length_b   1.000
_cell.length_c   1.000
_cell.angle_alpha   90.00
_cell.angle_beta   90.00
_cell.angle_gamma   90.00
#
_symmetry.space_group_name_H-M   'P 1'
#
loop_
_entity.id
_entity.type
_entity.pdbx_description
1 polymer ?
#
loop_
_entity_poly.entity_id
_entity_poly.type
_entity_poly.pdbx_seq_one_letter_code
_entity_poly.pdbx_strand_id
1 'polypeptide(L)'
;MIWLVGVVGASAQWLVYELRFTPEEDSVNFSFYTGGYVVVPAQGGPASIVLTTEEGGRFYAVAESSGKYFVAANANVKKAVFAAAALTGSGQAFYTASGHMNRSLLLSGQDGSRSWRVAEILSGRLLAADDESATGPAPDGSLGVVGGALISGVLREDLTANASAAFSNQNAVTAYVIELLEKYGYTPDTGSLPAPAISSAEAAVIDASLFPVELQGQEPVKP
;
A
#
# COMPACT_ATOMS: atom_id res chain seq x y z
N MET A 1 -25.79 -28.48 26.72
CA MET A 1 -26.22 -27.27 26.00
C MET A 1 -24.97 -26.53 25.57
N ILE A 2 -24.51 -26.77 24.34
CA ILE A 2 -23.28 -26.19 23.78
C ILE A 2 -23.68 -24.87 23.13
N TRP A 3 -23.16 -23.76 23.64
CA TRP A 3 -23.30 -22.45 23.01
C TRP A 3 -22.33 -22.38 21.82
N LEU A 4 -22.88 -22.45 20.60
CA LEU A 4 -22.20 -22.01 19.39
C LEU A 4 -22.03 -20.48 19.51
N VAL A 5 -20.85 -20.04 19.93
CA VAL A 5 -20.44 -18.65 19.75
C VAL A 5 -20.16 -18.50 18.25
N GLY A 6 -21.16 -18.04 17.52
CA GLY A 6 -20.97 -17.57 16.15
C GLY A 6 -19.99 -16.41 16.21
N VAL A 7 -18.78 -16.60 15.68
CA VAL A 7 -17.87 -15.50 15.38
C VAL A 7 -18.55 -14.72 14.27
N VAL A 8 -19.26 -13.65 14.63
CA VAL A 8 -19.68 -12.63 13.66
C VAL A 8 -18.38 -12.00 13.18
N GLY A 9 -17.90 -12.43 12.02
CA GLY A 9 -16.78 -11.78 11.34
C GLY A 9 -17.22 -10.36 11.04
N ALA A 10 -16.64 -9.39 11.74
CA ALA A 10 -16.87 -7.99 11.39
C ALA A 10 -16.38 -7.78 9.96
N SER A 11 -17.25 -7.38 9.03
CA SER A 11 -16.80 -6.99 7.70
C SER A 11 -15.81 -5.83 7.85
N ALA A 12 -14.60 -6.04 7.33
CA ALA A 12 -13.55 -5.05 7.41
C ALA A 12 -13.79 -3.99 6.32
N GLN A 13 -13.73 -2.72 6.72
CA GLN A 13 -13.68 -1.59 5.80
C GLN A 13 -12.21 -1.25 5.55
N TRP A 14 -11.87 -0.88 4.33
CA TRP A 14 -10.49 -0.78 3.85
C TRP A 14 -10.14 0.66 3.53
N LEU A 15 -8.91 1.06 3.81
CA LEU A 15 -8.33 2.31 3.33
C LEU A 15 -7.19 1.97 2.38
N VAL A 16 -7.13 2.69 1.27
CA VAL A 16 -6.05 2.57 0.28
C VAL A 16 -5.31 3.90 0.23
N TYR A 17 -4.01 3.87 0.50
CA TYR A 17 -3.12 5.02 0.36
C TYR A 17 -2.20 4.79 -0.83
N GLU A 18 -2.11 5.76 -1.73
CA GLU A 18 -1.06 5.83 -2.74
C GLU A 18 0.19 6.44 -2.12
N LEU A 19 1.33 5.75 -2.22
CA LEU A 19 2.62 6.19 -1.72
C LEU A 19 3.47 6.72 -2.87
N ARG A 20 4.22 7.79 -2.59
CA ARG A 20 5.39 8.22 -3.36
C ARG A 20 6.61 8.23 -2.48
N PHE A 21 7.72 7.78 -3.05
CA PHE A 21 9.02 7.77 -2.41
C PHE A 21 9.92 8.78 -3.13
N THR A 22 10.50 9.71 -2.38
CA THR A 22 11.47 10.68 -2.91
C THR A 22 12.83 10.41 -2.27
N PRO A 23 13.85 10.02 -3.03
CA PRO A 23 15.13 9.63 -2.47
C PRO A 23 15.82 10.83 -1.80
N GLU A 24 16.55 10.55 -0.73
CA GLU A 24 17.42 11.53 -0.08
C GLU A 24 18.74 11.64 -0.84
N GLU A 25 19.28 12.86 -0.97
CA GLU A 25 20.44 13.17 -1.80
C GLU A 25 21.72 12.43 -1.39
N ASP A 26 21.84 12.06 -0.12
CA ASP A 26 23.03 11.42 0.46
C ASP A 26 23.00 9.88 0.39
N SER A 27 22.12 9.30 -0.41
CA SER A 27 21.99 7.83 -0.53
C SER A 27 23.11 7.24 -1.40
N VAL A 28 23.67 6.10 -0.98
CA VAL A 28 24.77 5.38 -1.63
C VAL A 28 24.27 4.02 -2.12
N ASN A 29 24.39 3.77 -3.42
CA ASN A 29 23.94 2.54 -4.10
C ASN A 29 22.47 2.17 -3.81
N PHE A 30 21.64 3.17 -3.53
CA PHE A 30 20.27 2.99 -3.10
C PHE A 30 19.32 2.96 -4.30
N SER A 31 18.94 1.76 -4.72
CA SER A 31 17.82 1.54 -5.62
C SER A 31 16.55 1.30 -4.79
N PHE A 32 15.45 1.93 -5.19
CA PHE A 32 14.21 1.90 -4.42
C PHE A 32 13.01 1.96 -5.37
N TYR A 33 11.88 1.45 -4.88
CA TYR A 33 10.60 1.63 -5.58
C TYR A 33 10.17 3.10 -5.51
N THR A 34 9.79 3.69 -6.64
CA THR A 34 9.42 5.11 -6.73
C THR A 34 8.05 5.43 -6.12
N GLY A 35 7.18 4.43 -5.98
CA GLY A 35 5.87 4.57 -5.36
C GLY A 35 5.29 3.26 -4.87
N GLY A 36 3.99 3.28 -4.56
CA GLY A 36 3.25 2.07 -4.27
C GLY A 36 1.85 2.35 -3.73
N TYR A 37 1.21 1.31 -3.21
CA TYR A 37 -0.08 1.38 -2.55
C TYR A 37 -0.01 0.62 -1.23
N VAL A 38 -0.63 1.18 -0.19
CA VAL A 38 -0.82 0.49 1.10
C VAL A 38 -2.30 0.25 1.30
N VAL A 39 -2.65 -1.01 1.57
CA VAL A 39 -4.00 -1.45 1.90
C VAL A 39 -4.07 -1.75 3.38
N VAL A 40 -4.91 -1.02 4.11
CA VAL A 40 -5.05 -1.15 5.57
C VAL A 40 -6.51 -1.29 6.00
N PRO A 41 -6.80 -2.03 7.08
CA PRO A 41 -8.12 -1.98 7.72
C PRO A 41 -8.38 -0.59 8.33
N ALA A 42 -9.56 -0.03 8.13
CA ALA A 42 -9.95 1.28 8.68
C ALA A 42 -9.88 1.32 10.22
N GLN A 43 -10.10 0.18 10.87
CA GLN A 43 -10.02 0.01 12.33
C GLN A 43 -8.58 -0.18 12.87
N GLY A 44 -7.58 -0.27 12.00
CA GLY A 44 -6.22 -0.70 12.38
C GLY A 44 -6.02 -2.20 12.25
N GLY A 45 -4.76 -2.60 12.03
CA GLY A 45 -4.40 -4.01 11.84
C GLY A 45 -3.18 -4.21 10.93
N PRO A 46 -2.97 -5.46 10.47
CA PRO A 46 -1.97 -5.77 9.45
C PRO A 46 -2.19 -4.96 8.18
N ALA A 47 -1.11 -4.56 7.53
CA ALA A 47 -1.10 -3.78 6.30
C ALA A 47 -0.36 -4.55 5.20
N SER A 48 -0.92 -4.55 4.00
CA SER A 48 -0.26 -5.05 2.79
C SER A 48 0.23 -3.87 1.96
N ILE A 49 1.40 -4.04 1.34
CA ILE A 49 2.04 -3.03 0.52
C ILE A 49 2.23 -3.60 -0.88
N VAL A 50 1.89 -2.83 -1.90
CA VAL A 50 2.24 -3.09 -3.30
C VAL A 50 3.20 -1.98 -3.72
N LEU A 51 4.49 -2.29 -3.79
CA LEU A 51 5.54 -1.37 -4.21
C LEU A 51 5.58 -1.29 -5.73
N THR A 52 5.89 -0.13 -6.29
CA THR A 52 5.92 0.10 -7.74
C THR A 52 7.14 0.92 -8.13
N THR A 53 7.78 0.56 -9.25
CA THR A 53 8.84 1.36 -9.86
C THR A 53 8.55 1.57 -11.35
N GLU A 54 8.97 2.70 -11.88
CA GLU A 54 9.02 2.97 -13.32
C GLU A 54 10.47 3.03 -13.84
N GLU A 55 11.45 2.83 -12.95
CA GLU A 55 12.87 2.82 -13.30
C GLU A 55 13.25 1.49 -13.94
N GLY A 56 13.76 1.54 -15.18
CA GLY A 56 14.07 0.34 -15.97
C GLY A 56 12.85 -0.41 -16.53
N GLY A 57 11.64 0.08 -16.26
CA GLY A 57 10.36 -0.51 -16.68
C GLY A 57 9.29 -0.33 -15.62
N ARG A 58 8.03 -0.68 -15.96
CA ARG A 58 6.91 -0.64 -15.00
C ARG A 58 6.84 -1.96 -14.25
N PHE A 59 7.32 -1.97 -13.02
CA PHE A 59 7.33 -3.16 -12.18
C PHE A 59 6.60 -2.95 -10.87
N TYR A 60 6.01 -4.01 -10.34
CA TYR A 60 5.43 -4.02 -9.00
C TYR A 60 5.90 -5.21 -8.16
N ALA A 61 6.01 -5.00 -6.85
CA ALA A 61 6.33 -6.04 -5.89
C ALA A 61 5.31 -6.06 -4.74
N VAL A 62 4.89 -7.25 -4.34
CA VAL A 62 3.85 -7.42 -3.31
C VAL A 62 4.48 -7.88 -1.99
N ALA A 63 4.13 -7.19 -0.91
CA ALA A 63 4.51 -7.54 0.45
C ALA A 63 3.25 -7.65 1.33
N GLU A 64 2.63 -8.84 1.34
CA GLU A 64 1.41 -9.12 2.09
C GLU A 64 1.65 -9.08 3.60
N SER A 65 0.76 -8.42 4.35
CA SER A 65 0.82 -8.34 5.82
C SER A 65 2.19 -7.94 6.39
N SER A 66 3.00 -7.23 5.61
CA SER A 66 4.37 -6.84 5.94
C SER A 66 4.45 -5.58 6.81
N GLY A 67 3.33 -4.88 6.96
CA GLY A 67 3.21 -3.68 7.78
C GLY A 67 2.12 -3.77 8.83
N LYS A 68 2.01 -2.70 9.61
CA LYS A 68 0.96 -2.47 10.59
C LYS A 68 0.45 -1.04 10.46
N TYR A 69 -0.86 -0.91 10.49
CA TYR A 69 -1.56 0.36 10.59
C TYR A 69 -2.24 0.48 11.94
N PHE A 70 -2.06 1.60 12.63
CA PHE A 70 -2.66 1.84 13.93
C PHE A 70 -2.84 3.33 14.20
N VAL A 71 -3.64 3.65 15.21
CA VAL A 71 -3.82 5.03 15.67
C VAL A 71 -2.95 5.27 16.89
N ALA A 72 -2.06 6.25 16.81
CA ALA A 72 -1.32 6.79 17.94
C ALA A 72 -2.03 8.05 18.45
N ALA A 73 -2.30 8.12 19.75
CA ALA A 73 -3.03 9.24 20.34
C ALA A 73 -2.43 9.66 21.69
N ASN A 74 -2.46 10.97 21.94
CA ASN A 74 -2.30 11.56 23.27
C ASN A 74 -3.54 12.42 23.61
N ALA A 75 -3.49 13.20 24.69
CA ALA A 75 -4.60 14.03 25.13
C ALA A 75 -5.10 15.04 24.07
N ASN A 76 -4.22 15.49 23.17
CA ASN A 76 -4.48 16.60 22.25
C ASN A 76 -4.41 16.20 20.77
N VAL A 77 -3.72 15.10 20.45
CA VAL A 77 -3.35 14.74 19.08
C VAL A 77 -3.67 13.27 18.83
N LYS A 78 -4.31 13.00 17.69
CA LYS A 78 -4.52 11.66 17.14
C LYS A 78 -3.90 11.59 15.75
N LYS A 79 -3.06 10.58 15.54
CA LYS A 79 -2.38 10.32 14.27
C LYS A 79 -2.65 8.89 13.81
N ALA A 80 -2.90 8.74 12.53
CA ALA A 80 -2.75 7.47 11.85
C ALA A 80 -1.26 7.19 11.67
N VAL A 81 -0.83 5.95 11.88
CA VAL A 81 0.56 5.52 11.73
C VAL A 81 0.58 4.25 10.91
N PHE A 82 1.40 4.25 9.86
CA PHE A 82 1.79 3.09 9.10
C PHE A 82 3.26 2.81 9.37
N ALA A 83 3.58 1.56 9.71
CA ALA A 83 4.94 1.11 9.91
C ALA A 83 5.14 -0.28 9.30
N ALA A 84 6.26 -0.50 8.63
CA ALA A 84 6.65 -1.79 8.09
C ALA A 84 8.17 -1.99 8.21
N ALA A 85 8.60 -3.24 8.23
CA ALA A 85 10.01 -3.58 8.24
C ALA A 85 10.25 -4.80 7.34
N ALA A 86 11.32 -4.75 6.54
CA ALA A 86 11.82 -5.86 5.76
C ALA A 86 13.23 -6.17 6.24
N LEU A 87 13.48 -7.43 6.59
CA LEU A 87 14.78 -7.91 7.08
C LEU A 87 15.12 -9.16 6.28
N THR A 88 16.18 -9.11 5.48
CA THR A 88 16.59 -10.20 4.59
C THR A 88 18.12 -10.34 4.63
N GLY A 89 18.63 -11.36 5.33
CA GLY A 89 20.07 -11.55 5.47
C GLY A 89 20.73 -10.35 6.18
N SER A 90 21.66 -9.69 5.49
CA SER A 90 22.32 -8.45 5.90
C SER A 90 21.50 -7.19 5.62
N GLY A 91 20.52 -7.28 4.73
CA GLY A 91 19.68 -6.16 4.30
C GLY A 91 18.55 -5.86 5.27
N GLN A 92 18.32 -4.57 5.53
CA GLN A 92 17.27 -4.06 6.39
C GLN A 92 16.62 -2.83 5.76
N ALA A 93 15.28 -2.79 5.78
CA ALA A 93 14.51 -1.62 5.40
C ALA A 93 13.38 -1.36 6.39
N PHE A 94 13.19 -0.09 6.74
CA PHE A 94 12.15 0.38 7.65
C PHE A 94 11.33 1.47 7.00
N TYR A 95 10.01 1.29 7.01
CA TYR A 95 9.05 2.25 6.50
C TYR A 95 8.27 2.79 7.69
N THR A 96 8.19 4.11 7.85
CA THR A 96 7.32 4.72 8.86
C THR A 96 6.70 5.99 8.31
N ALA A 97 5.38 6.05 8.26
CA ALA A 97 4.63 7.23 7.87
C ALA A 97 3.49 7.51 8.86
N SER A 98 3.20 8.78 9.10
CA SER A 98 2.11 9.19 9.99
C SER A 98 1.40 10.43 9.50
N GLY A 99 0.13 10.57 9.88
CA GLY A 99 -0.72 11.67 9.45
C GLY A 99 -1.76 12.03 10.49
N HIS A 100 -2.20 13.29 10.50
CA HIS A 100 -3.27 13.73 11.39
C HIS A 100 -4.61 13.16 10.93
N MET A 101 -5.45 12.71 11.87
CA MET A 101 -6.79 12.18 11.55
C MET A 101 -7.81 13.32 11.31
N ASN A 102 -7.63 14.01 10.19
CA ASN A 102 -8.33 15.23 9.81
C ASN A 102 -9.52 15.01 8.87
N ARG A 103 -9.62 13.85 8.21
CA ARG A 103 -10.67 13.54 7.23
C ARG A 103 -11.73 12.62 7.82
N SER A 104 -13.00 12.91 7.55
CA SER A 104 -14.12 12.03 7.89
C SER A 104 -14.63 11.37 6.61
N LEU A 105 -14.65 10.04 6.58
CA LEU A 105 -15.18 9.24 5.47
C LEU A 105 -16.39 8.45 5.93
N LEU A 106 -17.44 8.44 5.11
CA LEU A 106 -18.53 7.47 5.23
C LEU A 106 -18.21 6.29 4.32
N LEU A 107 -17.78 5.18 4.91
CA LEU A 107 -17.48 3.97 4.16
C LEU A 107 -18.68 3.04 4.21
N SER A 108 -19.08 2.51 3.06
CA SER A 108 -20.10 1.48 2.95
C SER A 108 -19.40 0.13 2.89
N GLY A 109 -19.66 -0.73 3.87
CA GLY A 109 -19.23 -2.13 3.87
C GLY A 109 -20.43 -3.07 3.68
N GLN A 110 -20.15 -4.37 3.64
CA GLN A 110 -21.20 -5.40 3.54
C GLN A 110 -22.17 -5.38 4.73
N ASP A 111 -21.71 -4.94 5.91
CA ASP A 111 -22.55 -4.79 7.11
C ASP A 111 -23.18 -3.39 7.26
N GLY A 112 -23.12 -2.55 6.21
CA GLY A 112 -23.68 -1.20 6.19
C GLY A 112 -22.63 -0.09 6.25
N SER A 113 -23.12 1.16 6.31
CA SER A 113 -22.26 2.35 6.27
C SER A 113 -21.80 2.76 7.67
N ARG A 114 -20.51 3.08 7.81
CA ARG A 114 -19.90 3.56 9.06
C ARG A 114 -19.00 4.77 8.76
N SER A 115 -19.04 5.75 9.67
CA SER A 115 -18.17 6.92 9.57
C SER A 115 -16.84 6.66 10.27
N TRP A 116 -15.74 6.92 9.57
CA TRP A 116 -14.38 6.84 10.10
C TRP A 116 -13.70 8.19 10.06
N ARG A 117 -12.87 8.48 11.07
CA ARG A 117 -11.85 9.53 10.95
C ARG A 117 -10.56 8.89 10.51
N VAL A 118 -9.94 9.42 9.48
CA VAL A 118 -8.71 8.90 8.88
C VAL A 118 -7.75 10.04 8.58
N ALA A 119 -6.50 9.71 8.27
CA ALA A 119 -5.57 10.69 7.75
C ALA A 119 -5.77 10.82 6.24
N GLU A 120 -5.84 12.05 5.74
CA GLU A 120 -5.84 12.30 4.30
C GLU A 120 -4.45 12.12 3.69
N ILE A 121 -3.43 12.54 4.45
CA ILE A 121 -2.02 12.51 4.05
C ILE A 121 -1.23 11.81 5.14
N LEU A 122 -0.35 10.88 4.73
CA LEU A 122 0.68 10.27 5.56
C LEU A 122 2.04 10.83 5.11
N SER A 123 2.87 11.25 6.06
CA SER A 123 4.24 11.69 5.77
C SER A 123 5.22 10.92 6.63
N GLY A 124 6.35 10.54 6.05
CA GLY A 124 7.22 9.56 6.65
C GLY A 124 8.60 9.47 6.03
N ARG A 125 9.32 8.43 6.46
CA ARG A 125 10.64 8.08 5.92
C ARG A 125 10.75 6.57 5.72
N LEU A 126 11.44 6.21 4.66
CA LEU A 126 12.04 4.92 4.38
C LEU A 126 13.52 5.04 4.73
N LEU A 127 14.05 4.08 5.45
CA LEU A 127 15.48 3.91 5.69
C LEU A 127 15.86 2.51 5.27
N ALA A 128 16.93 2.36 4.50
CA ALA A 128 17.45 1.06 4.11
C ALA A 128 18.97 0.99 4.25
N ALA A 129 19.46 -0.17 4.63
CA ALA A 129 20.88 -0.47 4.68
C ALA A 129 21.12 -1.95 4.35
N ASP A 130 22.20 -2.23 3.63
CA ASP A 130 22.67 -3.59 3.38
C ASP A 130 24.20 -3.65 3.45
N ASP A 131 24.70 -4.61 4.22
CA ASP A 131 26.13 -4.88 4.38
C ASP A 131 26.56 -6.01 3.44
N GLU A 132 27.09 -5.62 2.28
CA GLU A 132 27.62 -6.55 1.26
C GLU A 132 29.12 -6.84 1.44
N SER A 133 29.70 -6.55 2.62
CA SER A 133 31.15 -6.74 2.87
C SER A 133 31.61 -8.19 2.68
N ALA A 134 30.72 -9.18 2.90
CA ALA A 134 31.02 -10.59 2.74
C ALA A 134 31.15 -11.05 1.28
N THR A 135 30.50 -10.37 0.34
CA THR A 135 30.51 -10.68 -1.11
C THR A 135 31.63 -9.97 -1.87
N GLY A 136 32.24 -8.95 -1.26
CA GLY A 136 33.23 -8.10 -1.93
C GLY A 136 32.57 -7.06 -2.84
N PRO A 137 33.36 -6.10 -3.36
CA PRO A 137 32.82 -5.00 -4.16
C PRO A 137 32.28 -5.50 -5.50
N ALA A 138 31.23 -4.84 -5.98
CA ALA A 138 30.69 -5.02 -7.32
C ALA A 138 31.72 -4.64 -8.41
N PRO A 139 31.49 -5.00 -9.70
CA PRO A 139 32.42 -4.72 -10.80
C PRO A 139 32.75 -3.23 -11.00
N ASP A 140 31.88 -2.33 -10.54
CA ASP A 140 32.06 -0.88 -10.55
C ASP A 140 32.81 -0.35 -9.31
N GLY A 141 33.18 -1.22 -8.38
CA GLY A 141 33.85 -0.90 -7.12
C GLY A 141 32.91 -0.51 -5.98
N SER A 142 31.59 -0.53 -6.19
CA SER A 142 30.61 -0.23 -5.15
C SER A 142 30.56 -1.34 -4.09
N LEU A 143 30.29 -0.98 -2.83
CA LEU A 143 30.20 -1.93 -1.73
C LEU A 143 29.12 -1.47 -0.74
N GLY A 144 28.11 -2.31 -0.54
CA GLY A 144 27.03 -2.06 0.41
C GLY A 144 26.06 -0.98 -0.05
N VAL A 145 24.95 -0.89 0.68
CA VAL A 145 23.86 0.03 0.39
C VAL A 145 23.52 0.79 1.66
N VAL A 146 23.35 2.10 1.56
CA VAL A 146 22.73 2.91 2.62
C VAL A 146 21.94 4.03 1.96
N GLY A 147 20.68 4.18 2.35
CA GLY A 147 19.86 5.21 1.75
C GLY A 147 18.58 5.48 2.52
N GLY A 148 17.96 6.58 2.15
CA GLY A 148 16.68 6.98 2.68
C GLY A 148 15.78 7.54 1.59
N ALA A 149 14.47 7.49 1.83
CA ALA A 149 13.51 8.21 1.02
C ALA A 149 12.43 8.84 1.89
N LEU A 150 11.97 10.02 1.51
CA LEU A 150 10.77 10.62 2.09
C LEU A 150 9.54 9.88 1.55
N ILE A 151 8.63 9.52 2.46
CA ILE A 151 7.36 8.89 2.13
C ILE A 151 6.27 9.98 2.13
N SER A 152 5.56 10.11 1.01
CA SER A 152 4.30 10.86 0.94
C SER A 152 3.19 9.91 0.53
N GLY A 153 2.27 9.65 1.46
CA GLY A 153 1.07 8.86 1.23
C GLY A 153 -0.16 9.74 1.10
N VAL A 154 -0.98 9.53 0.09
CA VAL A 154 -2.27 10.23 -0.10
C VAL A 154 -3.38 9.20 -0.10
N LEU A 155 -4.43 9.47 0.67
CA LEU A 155 -5.63 8.64 0.69
C LEU A 155 -6.30 8.66 -0.68
N ARG A 156 -6.49 7.47 -1.27
CA ARG A 156 -7.25 7.29 -2.50
C ARG A 156 -8.71 7.01 -2.15
N GLU A 157 -9.52 8.06 -2.05
CA GLU A 157 -10.94 7.96 -1.68
C GLU A 157 -11.74 7.10 -2.67
N ASP A 158 -11.39 7.15 -3.95
CA ASP A 158 -11.95 6.32 -5.02
C ASP A 158 -11.70 4.83 -4.77
N LEU A 159 -10.44 4.44 -4.61
CA LEU A 159 -10.05 3.05 -4.35
C LEU A 159 -10.56 2.57 -2.99
N THR A 160 -10.56 3.45 -1.98
CA THR A 160 -11.04 3.19 -0.63
C THR A 160 -12.54 2.89 -0.61
N ALA A 161 -13.35 3.68 -1.33
CA ALA A 161 -14.79 3.48 -1.43
C ALA A 161 -15.12 2.18 -2.16
N ASN A 162 -14.48 1.94 -3.32
CA ASN A 162 -14.68 0.72 -4.11
C ASN A 162 -14.26 -0.51 -3.32
N ALA A 163 -13.08 -0.47 -2.70
CA ALA A 163 -12.54 -1.60 -1.94
C ALA A 163 -13.43 -1.96 -0.74
N SER A 164 -13.87 -0.95 0.03
CA SER A 164 -14.74 -1.16 1.19
C SER A 164 -16.12 -1.72 0.81
N ALA A 165 -16.66 -1.31 -0.34
CA ALA A 165 -17.97 -1.78 -0.80
C ALA A 165 -17.90 -3.20 -1.38
N ALA A 166 -16.84 -3.50 -2.12
CA ALA A 166 -16.73 -4.74 -2.90
C ALA A 166 -16.12 -5.91 -2.13
N PHE A 167 -15.19 -5.68 -1.21
CA PHE A 167 -14.35 -6.73 -0.66
C PHE A 167 -14.42 -6.82 0.86
N SER A 168 -14.47 -8.04 1.38
CA SER A 168 -14.47 -8.33 2.82
C SER A 168 -13.11 -8.77 3.37
N ASN A 169 -12.12 -9.00 2.50
CA ASN A 169 -10.80 -9.52 2.85
C ASN A 169 -9.67 -8.67 2.23
N GLN A 170 -8.51 -8.60 2.91
CA GLN A 170 -7.37 -7.74 2.50
C GLN A 170 -6.70 -8.22 1.21
N ASN A 171 -6.67 -9.54 0.99
CA ASN A 171 -6.05 -10.15 -0.18
C ASN A 171 -6.80 -9.80 -1.46
N ALA A 172 -8.14 -9.76 -1.42
CA ALA A 172 -9.00 -9.35 -2.52
C ALA A 172 -8.80 -7.87 -2.86
N VAL A 173 -8.67 -7.00 -1.86
CA VAL A 173 -8.35 -5.58 -2.10
C VAL A 173 -6.94 -5.43 -2.69
N THR A 174 -5.98 -6.21 -2.21
CA THR A 174 -4.60 -6.19 -2.71
C THR A 174 -4.55 -6.69 -4.16
N ALA A 175 -5.27 -7.77 -4.49
CA ALA A 175 -5.42 -8.27 -5.85
C ALA A 175 -6.11 -7.26 -6.77
N TYR A 176 -7.14 -6.55 -6.28
CA TYR A 176 -7.78 -5.46 -7.00
C TYR A 176 -6.78 -4.33 -7.36
N VAL A 177 -5.90 -3.95 -6.44
CA VAL A 177 -4.85 -2.97 -6.71
C VAL A 177 -3.83 -3.51 -7.72
N ILE A 178 -3.45 -4.78 -7.64
CA ILE A 178 -2.54 -5.41 -8.60
C ILE A 178 -3.15 -5.43 -10.00
N GLU A 179 -4.43 -5.80 -10.15
CA GLU A 179 -5.09 -5.77 -11.44
C GLU A 179 -5.18 -4.35 -12.03
N LEU A 180 -5.37 -3.32 -11.19
CA LEU A 180 -5.30 -1.92 -11.63
C LEU A 180 -3.91 -1.61 -12.22
N LEU A 181 -2.84 -2.04 -11.54
CA LEU A 181 -1.47 -1.82 -11.96
C LEU A 181 -1.16 -2.57 -13.25
N GLU A 182 -1.55 -3.84 -13.36
CA GLU A 182 -1.37 -4.65 -14.58
C GLU A 182 -2.08 -4.02 -15.78
N LYS A 183 -3.28 -3.44 -15.58
CA LYS A 183 -3.97 -2.67 -16.64
C LYS A 183 -3.23 -1.42 -17.08
N TYR A 184 -2.50 -0.77 -16.17
CA TYR A 184 -1.60 0.33 -16.51
C TYR A 184 -0.24 -0.13 -17.07
N GLY A 185 -0.07 -1.43 -17.31
CA GLY A 185 1.11 -2.01 -17.94
C GLY A 185 2.25 -2.30 -16.97
N TYR A 186 1.97 -2.36 -15.66
CA TYR A 186 2.95 -2.88 -14.70
C TYR A 186 3.02 -4.41 -14.78
N THR A 187 4.23 -4.94 -14.59
CA THR A 187 4.47 -6.39 -14.52
C THR A 187 5.10 -6.78 -13.18
N PRO A 188 4.92 -8.01 -12.69
CA PRO A 188 5.52 -8.42 -11.43
C PRO A 188 7.05 -8.37 -11.51
N ASP A 189 7.67 -7.84 -10.46
CA ASP A 189 9.12 -7.76 -10.33
C ASP A 189 9.74 -9.14 -10.04
N THR A 190 11.01 -9.29 -10.39
CA THR A 190 11.75 -10.54 -10.17
C THR A 190 11.90 -10.80 -8.68
N GLY A 191 11.31 -11.89 -8.19
CA GLY A 191 11.31 -12.22 -6.76
C GLY A 191 10.14 -11.61 -5.97
N SER A 192 9.20 -10.91 -6.63
CA SER A 192 7.92 -10.56 -6.02
C SER A 192 7.16 -11.82 -5.64
N LEU A 193 6.43 -11.76 -4.52
CA LEU A 193 5.39 -12.74 -4.24
C LEU A 193 4.37 -12.76 -5.41
N PRO A 194 3.79 -13.94 -5.72
CA PRO A 194 2.69 -14.00 -6.67
C PRO A 194 1.53 -13.14 -6.17
N ALA A 195 0.65 -12.71 -7.08
CA ALA A 195 -0.58 -12.05 -6.69
C ALA A 195 -1.34 -12.90 -5.64
N PRO A 196 -1.96 -12.27 -4.63
CA PRO A 196 -2.66 -12.99 -3.57
C PRO A 196 -3.69 -13.95 -4.16
N ALA A 197 -3.75 -15.18 -3.64
CA ALA A 197 -4.78 -16.12 -4.04
C ALA A 197 -6.16 -15.62 -3.55
N ILE A 198 -7.07 -15.39 -4.48
CA ILE A 198 -8.46 -14.97 -4.22
C ILE A 198 -9.43 -16.04 -4.72
N SER A 199 -10.62 -16.11 -4.12
CA SER A 199 -11.64 -17.04 -4.59
C SER A 199 -12.20 -16.60 -5.96
N SER A 200 -12.74 -17.55 -6.73
CA SER A 200 -13.36 -17.24 -8.03
C SER A 200 -14.54 -16.26 -7.94
N ALA A 201 -15.24 -16.25 -6.80
CA ALA A 201 -16.31 -15.30 -6.54
C ALA A 201 -15.76 -13.87 -6.35
N GLU A 202 -14.61 -13.72 -5.69
CA GLU A 202 -13.96 -12.42 -5.49
C GLU A 202 -13.31 -11.91 -6.78
N ALA A 203 -12.68 -12.80 -7.55
CA ALA A 203 -12.13 -12.47 -8.86
C ALA A 203 -13.23 -11.95 -9.82
N ALA A 204 -14.43 -12.52 -9.77
CA ALA A 204 -15.56 -12.06 -10.59
C ALA A 204 -16.07 -10.66 -10.22
N VAL A 205 -15.78 -10.18 -9.00
CA VAL A 205 -16.15 -8.83 -8.53
C VAL A 205 -15.10 -7.78 -8.92
N ILE A 206 -13.87 -8.20 -9.24
CA ILE A 206 -12.85 -7.34 -9.84
C ILE A 206 -13.23 -7.07 -11.30
N ASP A 207 -14.21 -6.18 -11.49
CA ASP A 207 -14.70 -5.78 -12.81
C ASP A 207 -13.90 -4.58 -13.35
N ALA A 208 -13.71 -4.55 -14.67
CA ALA A 208 -13.12 -3.43 -15.39
C ALA A 208 -13.82 -2.09 -15.11
N SER A 209 -15.11 -2.12 -14.77
CA SER A 209 -15.90 -0.94 -14.42
C SER A 209 -15.50 -0.25 -13.11
N LEU A 210 -14.75 -0.92 -12.24
CA LEU A 210 -14.27 -0.36 -10.97
C LEU A 210 -12.99 0.47 -11.13
N PHE A 211 -12.29 0.34 -12.24
CA PHE A 211 -11.11 1.12 -12.53
C PHE A 211 -11.53 2.42 -13.23
N PRO A 212 -11.01 3.58 -12.81
CA PRO A 212 -11.34 4.83 -13.47
C PRO A 212 -10.95 4.74 -14.96
N VAL A 213 -11.92 4.91 -15.85
CA VAL A 213 -11.65 5.03 -17.29
C VAL A 213 -10.95 6.37 -17.49
N GLU A 214 -9.67 6.36 -17.87
CA GLU A 214 -9.06 7.55 -18.43
C GLU A 214 -9.85 7.91 -19.70
N LEU A 215 -10.70 8.94 -19.63
CA LEU A 215 -11.20 9.62 -20.81
C LEU A 215 -10.03 10.41 -21.42
N GLN A 216 -9.09 9.72 -22.05
CA GLN A 216 -8.18 10.34 -23.00
C GLN A 216 -9.02 10.75 -24.22
N GLY A 217 -9.33 12.04 -24.34
CA GLY A 217 -9.73 12.65 -25.61
C GLY A 217 -11.14 13.21 -25.73
N GLN A 218 -11.56 14.12 -24.84
CA GLN A 218 -12.57 15.11 -25.20
C GLN A 218 -12.00 16.52 -25.06
N GLU A 219 -11.48 17.05 -26.16
CA GLU A 219 -11.26 18.48 -26.32
C GLU A 219 -12.59 19.23 -26.13
N PRO A 220 -12.57 20.42 -25.49
CA PRO A 220 -13.76 21.24 -25.41
C PRO A 220 -14.08 21.83 -26.78
N VAL A 221 -15.22 21.44 -27.36
CA VAL A 221 -15.86 22.21 -28.42
C VAL A 221 -16.30 23.54 -27.81
N LYS A 222 -15.56 24.59 -28.15
CA LYS A 222 -15.86 25.97 -27.75
C LYS A 222 -16.98 26.52 -28.65
N PRO A 223 -18.03 27.14 -28.11
CA PRO A 223 -18.93 27.99 -28.90
C PRO A 223 -18.25 29.29 -29.33
#